data_AF-A0A538GT67-F1
#
_entry.id   AF-A0A538GT67-F1
#
_cell.length_a   1.000
_cell.length_b   1.000
_cell.length_c   1.000
_cell.angle_alpha   90.00
_cell.angle_beta   90.00
_cell.angle_gamma   90.00
#
_symmetry.space_group_name_H-M   'P 1'
#
loop_
_entity.id
_entity.type
_entity.pdbx_description
1 polymer ?
#
loop_
_entity_poly.entity_id
_entity_poly.type
_entity_poly.pdbx_seq_one_letter_code
_entity_poly.pdbx_strand_id
1 'polypeptide(L)'
;AFWVTAPVRCRRLTGLGGGRARRLFAACVEGVLLVRRLPLRAFAAAALYWAGDLLCLWGGLRAFGVQLGVASLVLAYSVGYLVAALPLPAGGAGGVDAATTYALTIVGVPLAPALLGTFAYRLFNFWLPMLPALAVLPTVRRLGRAVPAT
;
A
#
# COMPACT_ATOMS: atom_id res chain seq x y z
N ALA A 1 -6.17 -33.40 0.31
CA ALA A 1 -5.64 -32.02 0.22
C ALA A 1 -4.23 -31.82 0.81
N PHE A 2 -3.73 -32.72 1.67
CA PHE A 2 -2.41 -32.59 2.34
C PHE A 2 -1.19 -32.90 1.44
N TRP A 3 -1.41 -33.44 0.24
CA TRP A 3 -0.38 -33.95 -0.65
C TRP A 3 0.28 -32.89 -1.56
N VAL A 4 -0.32 -31.69 -1.69
CA VAL A 4 0.16 -30.64 -2.61
C VAL A 4 1.10 -29.64 -1.91
N THR A 5 1.13 -29.62 -0.58
CA THR A 5 1.87 -28.63 0.24
C THR A 5 3.24 -29.09 0.74
N ALA A 6 3.77 -30.21 0.21
CA ALA A 6 5.10 -30.67 0.59
C ALA A 6 6.19 -29.75 -0.02
N PRO A 7 7.07 -29.13 0.80
CA PRO A 7 8.04 -28.12 0.34
C PRO A 7 9.03 -28.67 -0.70
N VAL A 8 9.29 -29.97 -0.67
CA VAL A 8 10.17 -30.68 -1.62
C VAL A 8 9.60 -30.70 -3.05
N ARG A 9 8.27 -30.63 -3.22
CA ARG A 9 7.63 -30.65 -4.55
C ARG A 9 7.36 -29.26 -5.13
N CYS A 10 7.18 -28.22 -4.30
CA CYS A 10 7.14 -26.83 -4.77
C CYS A 10 8.44 -26.45 -5.50
N ARG A 11 9.59 -26.93 -5.02
CA ARG A 11 10.90 -26.74 -5.69
C ARG A 11 11.00 -27.46 -7.05
N ARG A 12 10.28 -28.57 -7.23
CA ARG A 12 10.23 -29.35 -8.49
C ARG A 12 9.22 -28.82 -9.51
N LEU A 13 8.24 -28.04 -9.09
CA LEU A 13 7.28 -27.37 -9.98
C LEU A 13 7.76 -25.98 -10.41
N THR A 14 8.65 -25.36 -9.63
CA THR A 14 9.33 -24.09 -9.96
C THR A 14 10.64 -24.31 -10.72
N GLY A 15 11.27 -25.48 -10.56
CA GLY A 15 12.39 -25.92 -11.38
C GLY A 15 11.93 -26.62 -12.67
N LEU A 16 12.29 -26.03 -13.82
CA LEU A 16 12.25 -26.60 -15.19
C LEU A 16 10.88 -26.50 -15.93
N GLY A 17 10.71 -25.45 -16.74
CA GLY A 17 10.02 -25.56 -18.04
C GLY A 17 8.56 -25.10 -18.21
N GLY A 18 8.01 -24.19 -17.40
CA GLY A 18 6.61 -23.73 -17.54
C GLY A 18 6.41 -22.37 -18.24
N GLY A 19 5.42 -22.29 -19.16
CA GLY A 19 4.99 -21.03 -19.81
C GLY A 19 4.50 -19.95 -18.84
N ARG A 20 4.37 -18.70 -19.31
CA ARG A 20 4.04 -17.50 -18.49
C ARG A 20 2.83 -17.70 -17.58
N ALA A 21 1.77 -18.34 -18.09
CA ALA A 21 0.54 -18.61 -17.33
C ALA A 21 0.76 -19.49 -16.08
N ARG A 22 1.63 -20.51 -16.18
CA ARG A 22 1.90 -21.43 -15.06
C ARG A 22 2.75 -20.78 -13.98
N ARG A 23 3.65 -19.85 -14.35
CA ARG A 23 4.42 -19.04 -13.38
C ARG A 23 3.53 -18.06 -12.64
N LEU A 24 2.62 -17.40 -13.35
CA LEU A 24 1.63 -16.51 -12.74
C LEU A 24 0.75 -17.26 -11.75
N PHE A 25 0.26 -18.44 -12.15
CA PHE A 25 -0.52 -19.31 -11.28
C PHE A 25 0.26 -19.78 -10.05
N ALA A 26 1.51 -20.20 -10.22
CA ALA A 26 2.37 -20.59 -9.11
C ALA A 26 2.59 -19.43 -8.12
N ALA A 27 2.82 -18.21 -8.62
CA ALA A 27 2.97 -17.02 -7.78
C ALA A 27 1.68 -16.67 -7.01
N CYS A 28 0.51 -16.77 -7.65
CA CYS A 28 -0.77 -16.57 -6.97
C CYS A 28 -1.00 -17.60 -5.86
N VAL A 29 -0.76 -18.88 -6.13
CA VAL A 29 -0.91 -19.97 -5.15
C VAL A 29 0.07 -19.80 -3.99
N GLU A 30 1.33 -19.45 -4.28
CA GLU A 30 2.35 -19.17 -3.27
C GLU A 30 1.92 -17.98 -2.39
N GLY A 31 1.43 -16.90 -2.98
CA GLY A 31 0.89 -15.75 -2.26
C GLY A 31 -0.27 -16.13 -1.33
N VAL A 32 -1.24 -16.93 -1.81
CA VAL A 32 -2.36 -17.41 -0.98
C VAL A 32 -1.89 -18.27 0.18
N LEU A 33 -0.92 -19.16 -0.05
CA LEU A 33 -0.33 -19.98 1.01
C LEU A 33 0.43 -19.13 2.03
N LEU A 34 1.09 -18.06 1.59
CA LEU A 34 1.81 -17.13 2.45
C LEU A 34 0.83 -16.37 3.35
N VAL A 35 -0.27 -15.86 2.79
CA VAL A 35 -1.35 -15.21 3.55
C VAL A 35 -1.99 -16.16 4.56
N ARG A 36 -2.22 -17.43 4.19
CA ARG A 36 -2.74 -18.45 5.11
C ARG A 36 -1.84 -18.79 6.29
N ARG A 37 -0.53 -18.56 6.14
CA ARG A 37 0.45 -18.77 7.21
C ARG A 37 0.67 -17.53 8.06
N LEU A 38 0.07 -16.39 7.70
CA LEU A 38 0.18 -15.18 8.50
C LEU A 38 -0.54 -15.35 9.84
N PRO A 39 0.10 -14.96 10.95
CA PRO A 39 -0.55 -15.00 12.25
C PRO A 39 -1.67 -13.95 12.31
N LEU A 40 -2.67 -14.16 13.17
CA LEU A 40 -3.79 -13.22 13.34
C LEU A 40 -3.32 -11.77 13.61
N ARG A 41 -2.20 -11.61 14.33
CA ARG A 41 -1.56 -10.30 14.56
C ARG A 41 -1.21 -9.56 13.27
N ALA A 42 -0.91 -10.26 12.18
CA ALA A 42 -0.61 -9.63 10.89
C ALA A 42 -1.88 -9.05 10.26
N PHE A 43 -3.02 -9.75 10.37
CA PHE A 43 -4.31 -9.22 9.95
C PHE A 43 -4.73 -8.03 10.81
N ALA A 44 -4.54 -8.11 12.13
CA ALA A 44 -4.78 -6.99 13.03
C ALA A 44 -3.90 -5.77 12.70
N ALA A 45 -2.62 -5.99 12.44
CA ALA A 45 -1.69 -4.93 12.03
C ALA A 45 -2.08 -4.31 10.68
N ALA A 46 -2.48 -5.13 9.70
CA ALA A 46 -2.99 -4.64 8.43
C ALA A 46 -4.27 -3.82 8.60
N ALA A 47 -5.23 -4.33 9.37
CA ALA A 47 -6.47 -3.60 9.66
C ALA A 47 -6.18 -2.27 10.37
N LEU A 48 -5.26 -2.26 11.33
CA LEU A 48 -4.84 -1.04 12.02
C LEU A 48 -4.17 -0.04 11.08
N TYR A 49 -3.32 -0.52 10.16
CA TYR A 49 -2.70 0.31 9.14
C TYR A 49 -3.77 0.98 8.26
N TRP A 50 -4.69 0.20 7.69
CA TRP A 50 -5.74 0.73 6.83
C TRP A 50 -6.68 1.67 7.59
N ALA A 51 -7.07 1.33 8.82
CA ALA A 51 -7.90 2.20 9.64
C ALA A 51 -7.18 3.52 9.98
N GLY A 52 -5.90 3.46 10.34
CA GLY A 52 -5.07 4.63 10.58
C GLY A 52 -4.97 5.52 9.34
N ASP A 53 -4.84 4.92 8.16
CA ASP A 53 -4.74 5.66 6.91
C ASP A 53 -6.05 6.38 6.56
N LEU A 54 -7.19 5.70 6.70
CA LEU A 54 -8.51 6.32 6.57
C LEU A 54 -8.74 7.43 7.60
N LEU A 55 -8.28 7.24 8.84
CA LEU A 55 -8.36 8.24 9.90
C LEU A 55 -7.53 9.48 9.58
N CYS A 56 -6.37 9.33 8.93
CA CYS A 56 -5.57 10.46 8.46
C CYS A 56 -6.32 11.27 7.40
N LEU A 57 -6.97 10.61 6.43
CA LEU A 57 -7.77 11.31 5.42
C LEU A 57 -8.97 12.01 6.06
N TRP A 58 -9.70 11.31 6.93
CA TRP A 58 -10.81 11.88 7.68
C TRP A 58 -10.38 13.09 8.51
N GLY A 59 -9.27 12.97 9.25
CA GLY A 59 -8.71 14.04 10.07
C GLY A 59 -8.28 15.25 9.24
N GLY A 60 -7.62 15.00 8.10
CA GLY A 60 -7.26 16.05 7.15
C GLY A 60 -8.46 16.82 6.64
N LEU A 61 -9.54 16.13 6.26
CA LEU A 61 -10.79 16.78 5.85
C LEU A 61 -11.44 17.57 7.00
N ARG A 62 -11.46 17.01 8.21
CA ARG A 62 -12.02 17.67 9.41
C ARG A 62 -11.25 18.94 9.78
N ALA A 63 -9.93 18.97 9.58
CA ALA A 63 -9.10 20.15 9.82
C ALA A 63 -9.50 21.35 8.94
N PHE A 64 -10.04 21.10 7.75
CA PHE A 64 -10.55 22.13 6.84
C PHE A 64 -12.08 22.28 6.88
N GLY A 65 -12.72 21.81 7.96
CA GLY A 65 -14.15 21.98 8.20
C GLY A 65 -15.06 21.05 7.39
N VAL A 66 -14.51 20.06 6.69
CA VAL A 66 -15.32 19.12 5.90
C VAL A 66 -15.86 18.02 6.81
N GLN A 67 -17.17 17.78 6.72
CA GLN A 67 -17.84 16.64 7.32
C GLN A 67 -18.30 15.72 6.19
N LEU A 68 -17.75 14.51 6.17
CA LEU A 68 -18.04 13.51 5.14
C LEU A 68 -18.49 12.21 5.81
N GLY A 69 -19.53 11.58 5.25
CA GLY A 69 -19.97 10.27 5.71
C GLY A 69 -18.92 9.19 5.47
N VAL A 70 -18.91 8.15 6.31
CA VAL A 70 -17.92 7.06 6.25
C VAL A 70 -17.92 6.36 4.89
N ALA A 71 -19.09 6.12 4.29
CA ALA A 71 -19.19 5.49 2.98
C ALA A 71 -18.51 6.32 1.88
N SER A 72 -18.80 7.63 1.82
CA SER A 72 -18.19 8.54 0.84
C SER A 72 -16.68 8.69 1.03
N LEU A 73 -16.22 8.70 2.29
CA LEU A 73 -14.80 8.72 2.62
C LEU A 73 -14.08 7.45 2.09
N VAL A 74 -14.63 6.27 2.38
CA VAL A 74 -14.07 4.98 1.94
C VAL A 74 -14.04 4.90 0.42
N LEU A 75 -15.11 5.35 -0.26
CA LEU A 75 -15.16 5.37 -1.72
C LEU A 75 -14.09 6.29 -2.32
N ALA A 76 -13.98 7.53 -1.83
CA ALA A 76 -13.00 8.48 -2.31
C ALA A 76 -11.55 8.00 -2.07
N TYR A 77 -11.30 7.44 -0.90
CA TYR A 77 -10.02 6.81 -0.55
C TYR A 77 -9.68 5.65 -1.50
N SER A 78 -10.64 4.76 -1.75
CA SER A 78 -10.43 3.58 -2.60
C SER A 78 -10.08 3.96 -4.04
N VAL A 79 -10.74 4.98 -4.60
CA VAL A 79 -10.44 5.49 -5.95
C VAL A 79 -9.00 6.02 -6.03
N GLY A 80 -8.57 6.79 -5.03
CA GLY A 80 -7.18 7.22 -4.91
C GLY A 80 -6.21 6.05 -4.87
N TYR A 81 -6.47 5.07 -4.01
CA TYR A 81 -5.58 3.93 -3.81
C TYR A 81 -5.47 3.03 -5.05
N LEU A 82 -6.52 2.93 -5.88
CA LEU A 82 -6.46 2.22 -7.16
C LEU A 82 -5.43 2.83 -8.11
N VAL A 83 -5.29 4.16 -8.11
CA VAL A 83 -4.28 4.86 -8.92
C VAL A 83 -2.87 4.62 -8.36
N ALA A 84 -2.73 4.45 -7.05
CA ALA A 84 -1.45 4.09 -6.43
C ALA A 84 -0.92 2.71 -6.88
N ALA A 85 -1.81 1.80 -7.30
CA ALA A 85 -1.43 0.49 -7.83
C ALA A 85 -0.90 0.54 -9.27
N LEU A 86 -1.07 1.67 -9.97
CA LEU A 86 -0.56 1.84 -11.33
C LEU A 86 0.96 2.10 -11.28
N PRO A 87 1.73 1.57 -12.26
CA PRO A 87 3.17 1.81 -12.36
C PRO A 87 3.44 3.23 -12.88
N LEU A 88 3.14 4.23 -12.05
CA LEU A 88 3.30 5.63 -12.36
C LEU A 88 4.69 6.14 -11.95
N PRO A 89 5.26 7.13 -12.68
CA PRO A 89 6.47 7.82 -12.25
C PRO A 89 6.31 8.39 -10.83
N ALA A 90 7.41 8.44 -10.07
CA ALA A 90 7.44 8.95 -8.69
C ALA A 90 6.46 8.25 -7.72
N GLY A 91 6.19 6.96 -7.92
CA GLY A 91 5.33 6.17 -7.02
C GLY A 91 3.87 6.61 -7.03
N GLY A 92 3.42 7.24 -8.12
CA GLY A 92 2.04 7.69 -8.29
C GLY A 92 1.67 8.94 -7.51
N ALA A 93 2.64 9.68 -6.93
CA ALA A 93 2.37 10.81 -6.05
C ALA A 93 1.34 11.81 -6.61
N GLY A 94 1.57 12.38 -7.79
CA GLY A 94 0.58 13.30 -8.39
C GLY A 94 -0.73 12.61 -8.82
N GLY A 95 -0.67 11.33 -9.20
CA GLY A 95 -1.83 10.59 -9.69
C GLY A 95 -2.84 10.29 -8.59
N VAL A 96 -2.39 9.75 -7.45
CA VAL A 96 -3.30 9.45 -6.35
C VAL A 96 -3.83 10.73 -5.68
N ASP A 97 -3.07 11.83 -5.67
CA ASP A 97 -3.58 13.13 -5.17
C ASP A 97 -4.71 13.68 -6.03
N ALA A 98 -4.52 13.66 -7.35
CA ALA A 98 -5.55 14.07 -8.30
C ALA A 98 -6.78 13.16 -8.20
N ALA A 99 -6.59 11.84 -8.11
CA ALA A 99 -7.68 10.87 -8.05
C ALA A 99 -8.49 10.97 -6.75
N THR A 100 -7.84 11.05 -5.59
CA THR A 100 -8.52 11.22 -4.30
C THR A 100 -9.26 12.56 -4.25
N THR A 101 -8.61 13.65 -4.67
CA THR A 101 -9.24 14.98 -4.73
C THR A 101 -10.46 14.94 -5.64
N TYR A 102 -10.33 14.38 -6.85
CA TYR A 102 -11.43 14.28 -7.81
C TYR A 102 -12.59 13.45 -7.24
N ALA A 103 -12.29 12.31 -6.62
CA ALA A 103 -13.31 11.48 -5.98
C ALA A 103 -14.03 12.21 -4.83
N LEU A 104 -13.30 12.99 -4.02
CA LEU A 104 -13.87 13.85 -2.99
C LEU A 104 -14.81 14.93 -3.58
N THR A 105 -14.45 15.52 -4.72
CA THR A 105 -15.32 16.50 -5.39
C THR A 105 -16.60 15.88 -5.93
N ILE A 106 -16.55 14.64 -6.44
CA ILE A 106 -17.74 13.91 -6.90
C ILE A 106 -18.72 13.66 -5.74
N VAL A 107 -18.20 13.34 -4.55
CA VAL A 107 -19.04 13.11 -3.36
C VAL A 107 -19.47 14.40 -2.65
N GLY A 108 -19.25 15.57 -3.27
CA GLY A 108 -19.79 16.86 -2.82
C GLY A 108 -18.84 17.71 -1.97
N VAL A 109 -17.56 17.35 -1.84
CA VAL A 109 -16.58 18.20 -1.14
C VAL A 109 -16.09 19.30 -2.09
N PRO A 110 -16.08 20.59 -1.69
CA PRO A 110 -15.53 21.64 -2.53
C PRO A 110 -14.04 21.40 -2.87
N LEU A 111 -13.59 21.82 -4.05
CA LEU A 111 -12.26 21.50 -4.57
C LEU A 111 -11.12 21.93 -3.64
N ALA A 112 -11.17 23.17 -3.13
CA ALA A 112 -10.13 23.70 -2.24
C ALA A 112 -9.93 22.84 -0.97
N PRO A 113 -10.95 22.55 -0.15
CA PRO A 113 -10.78 21.69 1.02
C PRO A 113 -10.54 20.21 0.66
N ALA A 114 -11.00 19.72 -0.50
CA ALA A 114 -10.65 18.37 -0.98
C ALA A 114 -9.14 18.25 -1.27
N LEU A 115 -8.56 19.24 -1.95
CA LEU A 115 -7.12 19.32 -2.20
C LEU A 115 -6.35 19.41 -0.89
N LEU A 116 -6.71 20.37 -0.04
CA LEU A 116 -6.02 20.60 1.24
C LEU A 116 -6.09 19.38 2.16
N GLY A 117 -7.25 18.71 2.25
CA GLY A 117 -7.41 17.48 3.02
C GLY A 117 -6.56 16.33 2.48
N THR A 118 -6.47 16.18 1.16
CA THR A 118 -5.63 15.15 0.50
C THR A 118 -4.13 15.42 0.74
N PHE A 119 -3.69 16.68 0.66
CA PHE A 119 -2.31 17.05 0.96
C PHE A 119 -1.96 16.88 2.45
N ALA A 120 -2.87 17.24 3.36
CA ALA A 120 -2.69 17.00 4.79
C ALA A 120 -2.55 15.50 5.09
N TYR A 121 -3.41 14.68 4.49
CA TYR A 121 -3.30 13.21 4.54
C TYR A 121 -1.93 12.70 4.07
N ARG A 122 -1.43 13.21 2.94
CA ARG A 122 -0.10 12.85 2.41
C ARG A 122 1.05 13.24 3.34
N LEU A 123 0.93 14.36 4.06
CA LEU A 123 1.94 14.76 5.02
C LEU A 123 2.16 13.66 6.07
N PHE A 124 1.07 13.04 6.56
CA PHE A 124 1.18 11.95 7.51
C PHE A 124 1.60 10.64 6.87
N ASN A 125 1.04 10.28 5.71
CA ASN A 125 1.29 8.96 5.12
C ASN A 125 2.61 8.86 4.34
N PHE A 126 3.04 9.95 3.68
CA PHE A 126 4.27 9.97 2.89
C PHE A 126 5.46 10.54 3.67
N TRP A 127 5.30 11.68 4.34
CA TRP A 127 6.45 12.36 4.94
C TRP A 127 6.87 11.73 6.27
N LEU A 128 5.92 11.28 7.08
CA LEU A 128 6.20 10.68 8.39
C LEU A 128 7.04 9.39 8.30
N PRO A 129 6.81 8.48 7.34
CA PRO A 129 7.71 7.34 7.09
C PRO A 129 8.99 7.71 6.35
N MET A 130 8.95 8.74 5.48
CA MET A 130 10.11 9.14 4.68
C MET A 130 11.23 9.75 5.52
N LEU A 131 10.90 10.56 6.54
CA LEU A 131 11.90 11.18 7.43
C LEU A 131 12.78 10.16 8.18
N PRO A 132 12.24 9.15 8.91
CA PRO A 132 13.05 8.13 9.56
C PRO A 132 13.79 7.26 8.54
N ALA A 133 13.19 6.97 7.38
CA ALA A 133 13.88 6.24 6.31
C ALA A 133 15.13 7.00 5.81
N LEU A 134 15.03 8.32 5.61
CA LEU A 134 16.16 9.18 5.25
C LEU A 134 17.20 9.28 6.37
N ALA A 135 16.77 9.34 7.64
CA ALA A 135 17.67 9.39 8.78
C ALA A 135 18.51 8.11 8.95
N VAL A 136 17.95 6.95 8.58
CA VAL A 136 18.61 5.64 8.68
C VAL A 136 19.51 5.33 7.47
N LEU A 137 19.29 6.00 6.35
CA LEU A 137 20.00 5.82 5.07
C LEU A 137 21.55 5.89 5.19
N PRO A 138 22.16 6.83 5.95
CA PRO A 138 23.60 6.86 6.18
C PRO A 138 24.11 5.59 6.88
N THR A 139 23.35 5.06 7.84
CA THR A 139 23.70 3.85 8.60
C THR A 139 23.67 2.62 7.71
N VAL A 140 22.64 2.48 6.87
CA VAL A 140 22.55 1.40 5.87
C VAL A 140 23.68 1.48 4.86
N ARG A 141 24.04 2.68 4.39
CA ARG A 141 25.18 2.89 3.49
C ARG A 141 26.54 2.55 4.12
N ARG A 142 26.67 2.63 5.45
CA ARG A 142 27.89 2.20 6.16
C ARG A 142 27.96 0.67 6.24
N LEU A 143 26.84 0.01 6.56
CA LEU A 143 26.75 -1.45 6.61
C LEU A 143 26.99 -2.10 5.25
N GLY A 144 26.45 -1.54 4.17
CA GLY A 144 26.66 -2.05 2.81
C GLY A 144 28.12 -1.95 2.33
N ARG A 145 28.95 -1.08 2.91
CA ARG A 145 30.39 -1.01 2.61
C ARG A 145 31.24 -1.99 3.43
N ALA A 146 30.70 -2.50 4.53
CA ALA A 146 31.38 -3.42 5.44
C ALA A 146 31.18 -4.89 5.07
N VAL A 147 30.24 -5.21 4.18
CA VAL A 147 30.01 -6.56 3.67
C VAL A 147 30.76 -6.72 2.33
N PRO A 148 31.86 -7.49 2.28
CA PRO A 148 32.52 -7.80 1.01
C PRO A 148 31.55 -8.61 0.14
N ALA A 149 31.47 -8.25 -1.15
CA ALA A 149 30.67 -8.99 -2.12
C ALA A 149 31.23 -10.42 -2.25
N THR A 150 30.52 -11.38 -1.66
CA THR A 150 30.76 -12.82 -1.83
C THR A 150 29.87 -13.38 -2.93
#